data_AF-A0A1V6WSE7-F1
#
_entry.id   AF-A0A1V6WSE7-F1
#
_cell.length_a   1.000
_cell.length_b   1.000
_cell.length_c   1.000
_cell.angle_alpha   90.00
_cell.angle_beta   90.00
_cell.angle_gamma   90.00
#
_symmetry.space_group_name_H-M   'P 1'
#
loop_
_entity.id
_entity.type
_entity.pdbx_description
1 polymer ?
#
loop_
_entity_poly.entity_id
_entity_poly.type
_entity_poly.pdbx_seq_one_letter_code
_entity_poly.pdbx_strand_id
1 'polypeptide(L)' 'MFHYVESSPVNSTSSTVSQPMNEVASSQRCAVKDCGKWAVAQSRFCADHKPAPAPTRC' A
#
# COMPACT_ATOMS: atom_id res chain seq x y z
N MET A 1 -25.54 -50.49 -2.46
CA MET A 1 -24.47 -49.48 -2.27
C MET A 1 -25.11 -48.12 -2.20
N PHE A 2 -25.29 -47.58 -0.99
CA PHE A 2 -25.81 -46.23 -0.78
C PHE A 2 -24.61 -45.27 -0.71
N HIS A 3 -24.48 -44.39 -1.69
CA HIS A 3 -23.46 -43.33 -1.65
C HIS A 3 -24.07 -42.11 -0.97
N TYR A 4 -23.73 -41.89 0.30
CA TYR A 4 -24.09 -40.68 1.02
C TYR A 4 -23.14 -39.56 0.57
N VAL A 5 -23.64 -38.64 -0.25
CA VAL A 5 -22.91 -37.41 -0.61
C VAL A 5 -23.25 -36.36 0.42
N GLU A 6 -22.41 -36.24 1.45
CA GLU A 6 -22.46 -35.13 2.39
C GLU A 6 -21.98 -33.86 1.68
N SER A 7 -22.93 -33.06 1.19
CA SER A 7 -22.62 -31.76 0.62
C SER A 7 -22.46 -30.76 1.76
N SER A 8 -21.25 -30.62 2.29
CA SER A 8 -20.91 -29.53 3.21
C SER A 8 -21.14 -28.21 2.47
N PRO A 9 -21.86 -27.23 3.05
CA PRO A 9 -22.06 -25.96 2.39
C PRO A 9 -20.70 -25.27 2.24
N VAL A 10 -20.26 -25.07 0.99
CA VAL A 10 -19.13 -24.21 0.68
C VAL A 10 -19.50 -22.79 1.11
N ASN A 11 -19.05 -22.38 2.29
CA ASN A 11 -19.15 -21.00 2.71
C ASN A 11 -18.14 -20.18 1.91
N SER A 12 -18.50 -19.88 0.66
CA SER A 12 -17.78 -18.92 -0.19
C SER A 12 -18.13 -17.51 0.29
N THR A 13 -17.75 -17.16 1.51
CA THR A 13 -17.58 -15.76 1.87
C THR A 13 -16.29 -15.29 1.22
N SER A 14 -16.28 -15.19 -0.11
CA SER A 14 -15.31 -14.34 -0.80
C SER A 14 -15.74 -12.92 -0.50
N SER A 15 -15.37 -12.43 0.69
CA SER A 15 -15.26 -11.01 0.93
C SER A 15 -14.14 -10.54 0.02
N THR A 16 -14.46 -10.30 -1.25
CA THR A 16 -13.73 -9.36 -2.06
C THR A 16 -13.93 -8.05 -1.35
N VAL A 17 -13.10 -7.81 -0.34
CA VAL A 17 -12.94 -6.50 0.27
C VAL A 17 -12.33 -5.69 -0.86
N SER A 18 -13.21 -5.13 -1.69
CA SER A 18 -12.94 -3.94 -2.46
C SER A 18 -12.63 -2.88 -1.42
N GLN A 19 -11.41 -2.93 -0.87
CA GLN A 19 -10.87 -1.82 -0.12
C GLN A 19 -11.03 -0.66 -1.09
N PRO A 20 -11.76 0.41 -0.73
CA PRO A 20 -11.66 1.60 -1.52
C PRO A 20 -10.16 1.88 -1.57
N MET A 21 -9.59 1.92 -2.78
CA MET A 21 -8.33 2.58 -3.02
C MET A 21 -8.58 4.06 -2.73
N ASN A 22 -8.80 4.37 -1.45
CA ASN A 22 -8.65 5.69 -0.92
C ASN A 22 -7.16 5.91 -1.11
N GLU A 23 -6.83 6.48 -2.26
CA GLU A 23 -5.51 6.94 -2.61
C GLU A 23 -5.06 7.77 -1.42
N VAL A 24 -4.34 7.10 -0.50
CA VAL A 24 -3.71 7.74 0.63
C VAL A 24 -2.84 8.76 -0.05
N ALA A 25 -3.26 10.03 0.03
CA ALA A 25 -2.48 11.17 -0.39
C ALA A 25 -1.08 10.91 0.14
N SER A 26 -0.17 10.60 -0.80
CA SER A 26 1.05 9.80 -0.67
C SER A 26 1.84 10.09 0.62
N SER A 27 1.35 9.57 1.74
CA SER A 27 1.99 9.73 3.04
C SER A 27 2.94 8.55 3.17
N GLN A 28 3.96 8.55 2.32
CA GLN A 28 4.97 7.51 2.32
C GLN A 28 6.01 7.81 3.40
N ARG A 29 6.60 6.77 3.99
CA ARG A 29 7.79 6.95 4.84
C ARG A 29 8.98 7.32 3.98
N CYS A 30 9.93 8.02 4.59
CA CYS A 30 11.20 8.30 3.92
C CYS A 30 11.84 7.00 3.43
N ALA A 31 12.29 6.99 2.18
CA ALA A 31 12.93 5.86 1.53
C ALA A 31 14.31 5.51 2.12
N VAL A 32 14.89 6.38 2.97
CA VAL A 32 16.15 6.08 3.66
C VAL A 32 15.90 5.03 4.75
N LYS A 33 16.66 3.94 4.67
CA LYS A 33 16.62 2.85 5.65
C LYS A 33 16.88 3.41 7.05
N ASP A 34 16.07 2.98 8.01
CA ASP A 34 16.14 3.40 9.42
C ASP A 34 15.82 4.89 9.71
N CYS A 35 15.35 5.68 8.74
CA CYS A 35 14.95 7.07 9.00
C CYS A 35 13.64 7.18 9.80
N GLY A 36 12.61 6.39 9.43
CA GLY A 36 11.30 6.38 10.08
C GLY A 36 10.47 7.68 9.96
N LYS A 37 11.04 8.79 9.49
CA LYS A 37 10.33 10.07 9.29
C LYS A 37 9.36 10.00 8.10
N TRP A 38 8.32 10.83 8.15
CA TRP A 38 7.38 10.98 7.03
C TRP A 38 8.05 11.69 5.84
N ALA A 39 7.76 11.22 4.63
CA ALA A 39 8.19 11.90 3.43
C ALA A 39 7.42 13.21 3.26
N VAL A 40 8.07 14.20 2.63
CA VAL A 40 7.40 15.46 2.28
C VAL A 40 6.51 15.25 1.06
N ALA A 41 5.49 16.10 0.89
CA ALA A 41 4.56 16.03 -0.23
C ALA A 41 5.32 15.93 -1.58
N GLN A 42 4.85 15.02 -2.44
CA GLN A 42 5.45 14.75 -3.76
C GLN A 42 6.91 14.27 -3.74
N SER A 43 7.43 13.83 -2.59
CA SER A 43 8.77 13.26 -2.46
C SER A 43 8.71 11.89 -1.81
N ARG A 44 9.74 11.08 -2.07
CA ARG A 44 9.98 9.82 -1.34
C ARG A 44 10.86 10.01 -0.11
N PHE A 45 11.30 11.25 0.16
CA PHE A 45 12.25 11.58 1.21
C PHE A 45 11.65 12.55 2.22
N CYS A 46 12.08 12.47 3.48
CA CYS A 46 11.75 13.48 4.48
C CYS A 46 12.48 14.80 4.18
N ALA A 47 12.17 15.87 4.92
CA ALA A 47 12.79 17.17 4.74
C ALA A 47 14.33 17.14 4.88
N ASP A 48 14.84 16.21 5.69
CA ASP A 48 16.26 16.04 5.97
C ASP A 48 17.00 15.30 4.84
N HIS A 49 16.35 14.28 4.28
CA HIS A 49 16.89 13.47 3.18
C HIS A 49 16.42 13.92 1.80
N LYS A 50 15.80 15.11 1.69
CA LYS A 50 15.32 15.62 0.41
C LYS A 50 16.53 15.81 -0.52
N PRO A 51 16.63 15.07 -1.64
CA PRO A 51 17.69 15.32 -2.60
C PRO A 51 17.54 16.75 -3.11
N ALA A 52 18.67 17.46 -3.24
CA ALA A 52 18.67 18.79 -3.83
C ALA A 52 17.90 18.72 -5.17
N PRO A 53 16.98 19.66 -5.43
CA PRO A 53 16.26 19.66 -6.70
C PRO A 53 17.31 19.67 -7.81
N ALA A 54 17.21 18.73 -8.76
CA ALA A 54 18.08 18.72 -9.92
C ALA A 54 18.04 20.11 -10.56
N PRO A 55 19.19 20.70 -10.95
CA PRO A 55 19.19 22.00 -11.57
C PRO A 55 18.30 21.92 -12.80
N THR A 56 17.21 22.69 -12.79
CA THR A 56 16.42 22.95 -13.99
C THR A 56 17.37 23.61 -14.99
N ARG A 57 17.86 22.83 -15.95
CA ARG A 57 18.54 23.40 -17.11
C ARG A 57 17.45 24.06 -17.96
N CYS A 58 17.26 25.35 -17.73
CA CYS A 58 16.53 26.25 -18.62
C CYS A 58 17.26 26.37 -19.94
#